data_AF-A0A356BBM1-F1
#
_entry.id   AF-A0A356BBM1-F1
#
_cell.length_a   1.000
_cell.length_b   1.000
_cell.length_c   1.000
_cell.angle_alpha   90.00
_cell.angle_beta   90.00
_cell.angle_gamma   90.00
#
_symmetry.space_group_name_H-M   'P 1'
#
loop_
_entity.id
_entity.type
_entity.pdbx_description
1 polymer ?
#
loop_
_entity_poly.entity_id
_entity_poly.type
_entity_poly.pdbx_seq_one_letter_code
_entity_poly.pdbx_strand_id
1 'polypeptide(L)'
;MIKIDSKRQLFWLCQYCGWLAYALLTELMIKMPGQEPWVIHLPHLVLDTFCGFFITLWLRKLYTGFRQKTAGVSISMHIISLLVASLLWTQFKWHSLQWFYGTLWQPMTWFDFGTWTSASMTMLATWTAGYYGIKIYLDNAEQRHQAAEALHLAKESQL
;
A
#
# COMPACT_ATOMS: atom_id res chain seq x y z
N MET A 1 24.08 10.65 -5.59
CA MET A 1 22.95 11.34 -4.94
C MET A 1 21.77 11.27 -5.89
N ILE A 2 20.77 10.43 -5.62
CA ILE A 2 19.64 10.22 -6.54
C ILE A 2 18.74 11.47 -6.47
N LYS A 3 18.70 12.25 -7.55
CA LYS A 3 17.83 13.43 -7.67
C LYS A 3 16.41 12.94 -7.92
N ILE A 4 15.55 13.01 -6.89
CA ILE A 4 14.13 12.66 -7.00
C ILE A 4 13.39 13.94 -7.41
N ASP A 5 13.40 14.26 -8.71
CA ASP A 5 12.83 15.52 -9.23
C ASP A 5 11.31 15.42 -9.50
N SER A 6 10.70 14.22 -9.44
CA SER A 6 9.28 14.04 -9.78
C SER A 6 8.46 13.28 -8.72
N LYS A 7 7.27 13.81 -8.39
CA LYS A 7 6.24 13.15 -7.54
C LYS A 7 5.98 11.70 -7.96
N ARG A 8 6.09 11.42 -9.26
CA ARG A 8 5.93 10.07 -9.83
C ARG A 8 7.08 9.14 -9.47
N GLN A 9 8.33 9.62 -9.49
CA GLN A 9 9.50 8.80 -9.14
C GLN A 9 9.47 8.41 -7.66
N LEU A 10 9.17 9.38 -6.76
CA LEU A 10 9.07 9.09 -5.33
C LEU A 10 8.01 8.04 -5.03
N PHE A 11 6.85 8.12 -5.69
CA PHE A 11 5.80 7.10 -5.56
C PHE A 11 6.28 5.71 -5.94
N TRP A 12 6.93 5.56 -7.11
CA TRP A 12 7.38 4.26 -7.57
C TRP A 12 8.52 3.72 -6.71
N LEU A 13 9.44 4.59 -6.27
CA LEU A 13 10.49 4.22 -5.35
C LEU A 13 9.90 3.67 -4.04
N CYS A 14 8.96 4.41 -3.43
CA CYS A 14 8.27 3.93 -2.24
C CYS A 14 7.56 2.61 -2.50
N GLN A 15 6.84 2.47 -3.62
CA GLN A 15 6.16 1.21 -3.89
C GLN A 15 7.09 0.02 -4.01
N TYR A 16 8.13 0.12 -4.84
CA TYR A 16 9.08 -0.99 -5.00
C TYR A 16 9.83 -1.28 -3.70
N CYS A 17 10.34 -0.25 -3.01
CA CYS A 17 11.06 -0.44 -1.76
C CYS A 17 10.17 -1.00 -0.65
N GLY A 18 8.92 -0.55 -0.52
CA GLY A 18 8.04 -1.00 0.53
C GLY A 18 7.53 -2.43 0.30
N TRP A 19 7.22 -2.82 -0.94
CA TRP A 19 6.87 -4.23 -1.24
C TRP A 19 8.08 -5.16 -1.17
N LEU A 20 9.26 -4.69 -1.54
CA LEU A 20 10.50 -5.44 -1.32
C LEU A 20 10.77 -5.65 0.18
N ALA A 21 10.64 -4.60 1.00
CA ALA A 21 10.77 -4.70 2.44
C ALA A 21 9.73 -5.65 3.04
N TYR A 22 8.48 -5.58 2.58
CA TYR A 22 7.42 -6.51 2.97
C TYR A 22 7.79 -7.96 2.65
N ALA A 23 8.23 -8.25 1.43
CA ALA A 23 8.62 -9.60 1.02
C ALA A 23 9.79 -10.12 1.87
N LEU A 24 10.84 -9.31 2.04
CA LEU A 24 12.01 -9.69 2.85
C LEU A 24 11.65 -9.94 4.32
N LEU A 25 10.85 -9.07 4.93
CA LEU A 25 10.43 -9.23 6.32
C LEU A 25 9.52 -10.44 6.51
N THR A 26 8.59 -10.67 5.57
CA THR A 26 7.71 -11.84 5.61
C THR A 26 8.53 -13.13 5.47
N GLU A 27 9.52 -13.14 4.58
CA GLU A 27 10.41 -14.28 4.41
C GLU A 27 11.23 -14.53 5.70
N LEU A 28 11.89 -13.51 6.23
CA LEU A 28 12.76 -13.64 7.41
C LEU A 28 12.01 -13.96 8.69
N MET A 29 10.86 -13.31 8.92
CA MET A 29 10.18 -13.35 10.22
C MET A 29 9.09 -14.41 10.30
N ILE A 30 8.51 -14.80 9.18
CA ILE A 30 7.35 -15.72 9.16
C ILE A 30 7.71 -17.03 8.49
N LYS A 31 8.27 -16.96 7.28
CA LYS A 31 8.42 -18.13 6.42
C LYS A 31 9.68 -18.95 6.71
N MET A 32 10.84 -18.33 6.96
CA MET A 32 12.07 -19.02 7.34
C MET A 32 12.00 -19.72 8.71
N PRO A 33 11.37 -19.14 9.76
CA PRO A 33 11.14 -19.85 11.01
C PRO A 33 10.05 -20.93 10.90
N GLY A 34 9.22 -20.87 9.86
CA GLY A 34 8.16 -21.84 9.60
C GLY A 34 8.72 -23.17 9.08
N GLN A 35 7.99 -24.26 9.33
CA GLN A 35 8.31 -25.59 8.77
C GLN A 35 7.75 -25.79 7.35
N GLU A 36 7.32 -24.73 6.68
CA GLU A 36 6.76 -24.82 5.34
C GLU A 36 7.85 -25.13 4.30
N PRO A 37 7.60 -26.04 3.34
CA PRO A 37 8.58 -26.35 2.30
C PRO A 37 8.95 -25.13 1.46
N TRP A 38 10.23 -25.05 1.06
CA TRP A 38 10.76 -23.97 0.22
C TRP A 38 10.02 -23.79 -1.12
N VAL A 39 9.50 -24.91 -1.65
CA VAL A 39 8.77 -24.96 -2.91
C VAL A 39 7.36 -24.34 -2.80
N ILE A 40 6.82 -24.22 -1.58
CA ILE A 40 5.46 -23.69 -1.33
C ILE A 40 5.54 -22.24 -0.88
N HIS A 41 6.33 -21.95 0.16
CA HIS A 41 6.28 -20.63 0.80
C HIS A 41 6.80 -19.48 -0.10
N LEU A 42 7.77 -19.74 -0.99
CA LEU A 42 8.43 -18.71 -1.81
C LEU A 42 7.57 -18.32 -3.02
N PRO A 43 7.02 -19.26 -3.82
CA PRO A 43 6.02 -18.91 -4.83
C PRO A 43 4.76 -18.26 -4.24
N HIS A 44 4.33 -18.72 -3.05
CA HIS A 44 3.20 -18.12 -2.34
C HIS A 44 3.49 -16.66 -1.96
N LEU A 45 4.65 -16.38 -1.39
CA LEU A 45 5.08 -15.03 -1.03
C LEU A 45 5.18 -14.10 -2.25
N VAL A 46 5.68 -14.61 -3.38
CA VAL A 46 5.78 -13.85 -4.62
C VAL A 46 4.39 -13.45 -5.11
N LEU A 47 3.44 -14.41 -5.19
CA LEU A 47 2.06 -14.13 -5.58
C LEU A 47 1.37 -13.16 -4.63
N ASP A 48 1.59 -13.33 -3.32
CA ASP A 48 1.04 -12.47 -2.28
C ASP A 48 1.52 -11.01 -2.45
N THR A 49 2.83 -10.83 -2.60
CA THR A 49 3.48 -9.53 -2.80
C THR A 49 2.96 -8.84 -4.07
N PHE A 50 2.84 -9.58 -5.18
CA PHE A 50 2.28 -9.01 -6.41
C PHE A 50 0.81 -8.63 -6.26
N CYS A 51 0.00 -9.46 -5.62
CA CYS A 51 -1.41 -9.16 -5.38
C CYS A 51 -1.57 -7.89 -4.55
N GLY A 52 -0.85 -7.79 -3.44
CA GLY A 52 -0.84 -6.59 -2.60
C GLY A 52 -0.37 -5.35 -3.37
N PHE A 53 0.66 -5.48 -4.21
CA PHE A 53 1.13 -4.41 -5.09
C PHE A 53 0.02 -3.90 -6.02
N PHE A 54 -0.70 -4.81 -6.70
CA PHE A 54 -1.82 -4.41 -7.55
C PHE A 54 -2.98 -3.79 -6.77
N ILE A 55 -3.31 -4.33 -5.59
CA ILE A 55 -4.34 -3.79 -4.72
C ILE A 55 -4.02 -2.35 -4.31
N THR A 56 -2.77 -2.05 -3.96
CA THR A 56 -2.39 -0.68 -3.60
C THR A 56 -2.42 0.29 -4.78
N LEU A 57 -2.11 -0.16 -6.01
CA LEU A 57 -2.33 0.63 -7.22
C LEU A 57 -3.82 0.90 -7.47
N TRP A 58 -4.68 -0.10 -7.23
CA TRP A 58 -6.12 0.04 -7.36
C TRP A 58 -6.71 0.99 -6.31
N LEU A 59 -6.32 0.84 -5.04
CA LEU A 59 -6.69 1.75 -3.95
C LEU A 59 -6.29 3.19 -4.27
N ARG A 60 -5.08 3.42 -4.80
CA ARG A 60 -4.66 4.76 -5.23
C ARG A 60 -5.61 5.37 -6.26
N LYS A 61 -6.05 4.59 -7.25
CA LYS A 61 -7.01 5.07 -8.27
C LYS A 61 -8.35 5.43 -7.62
N LEU A 62 -8.86 4.59 -6.73
CA LEU A 62 -10.09 4.85 -5.97
C LEU A 62 -9.98 6.13 -5.14
N TYR A 63 -8.92 6.26 -4.34
CA TYR A 63 -8.68 7.42 -3.47
C TYR A 63 -8.58 8.72 -4.27
N THR A 64 -8.01 8.66 -5.47
CA THR A 64 -7.95 9.81 -6.37
C THR A 64 -9.35 10.19 -6.89
N GLY A 65 -10.19 9.19 -7.22
CA GLY A 65 -11.57 9.40 -7.64
C GLY A 65 -12.48 9.97 -6.54
N PHE A 66 -12.27 9.57 -5.29
CA PHE A 66 -13.07 10.06 -4.15
C PHE A 66 -12.76 11.50 -3.75
N ARG A 67 -11.69 12.09 -4.27
CA ARG A 67 -11.23 13.44 -3.90
C ARG A 67 -12.21 14.55 -4.28
N GLN A 68 -13.13 14.31 -5.22
CA GLN A 68 -14.15 15.27 -5.64
C GLN A 68 -15.41 15.26 -4.75
N LYS A 69 -15.51 14.36 -3.77
CA LYS A 69 -16.67 14.25 -2.87
C LYS A 69 -16.47 15.07 -1.60
N THR A 70 -17.56 15.32 -0.87
CA THR A 70 -17.53 15.99 0.43
C THR A 70 -16.65 15.20 1.43
N ALA A 71 -16.00 15.91 2.36
CA ALA A 71 -14.97 15.33 3.24
C ALA A 71 -15.47 14.08 3.99
N GLY A 72 -16.67 14.13 4.57
CA GLY A 72 -17.24 12.98 5.30
C GLY A 72 -17.48 11.76 4.42
N VAL A 73 -18.05 11.95 3.23
CA VAL A 73 -18.29 10.85 2.27
C VAL A 73 -16.97 10.28 1.77
N SER A 74 -15.99 11.14 1.50
CA SER A 74 -14.66 10.72 1.07
C SER A 74 -14.01 9.82 2.13
N ILE A 75 -13.95 10.24 3.39
CA ILE A 75 -13.34 9.44 4.48
C ILE A 75 -14.01 8.06 4.59
N SER A 76 -15.35 8.00 4.61
CA SER A 76 -16.07 6.73 4.67
C SER A 76 -15.74 5.83 3.48
N MET A 77 -15.64 6.37 2.26
CA MET A 77 -15.25 5.60 1.08
C MET A 77 -13.82 5.06 1.17
N HIS A 78 -12.88 5.81 1.77
CA HIS A 78 -11.51 5.33 1.98
C HIS A 78 -11.47 4.14 2.94
N ILE A 79 -12.19 4.25 4.07
CA ILE A 79 -12.29 3.18 5.08
C ILE A 79 -12.92 1.94 4.47
N ILE A 80 -14.06 2.08 3.78
CA ILE A 80 -14.75 0.95 3.14
C ILE A 80 -13.84 0.28 2.09
N SER A 81 -13.18 1.08 1.24
CA SER A 81 -12.28 0.54 0.22
C SER A 81 -11.11 -0.22 0.84
N LEU A 82 -10.56 0.31 1.95
CA LEU A 82 -9.49 -0.35 2.68
C LEU A 82 -9.95 -1.69 3.27
N LEU A 83 -11.12 -1.74 3.91
CA LEU A 83 -11.69 -2.96 4.48
C LEU A 83 -11.95 -4.02 3.39
N VAL A 84 -12.59 -3.62 2.29
CA VAL A 84 -12.86 -4.52 1.15
C VAL A 84 -11.55 -5.04 0.55
N ALA A 85 -10.57 -4.16 0.31
CA ALA A 85 -9.27 -4.57 -0.20
C ALA A 85 -8.55 -5.55 0.74
N SER A 86 -8.65 -5.34 2.06
CA SER A 86 -8.06 -6.22 3.07
C SER A 86 -8.69 -7.61 3.04
N LEU A 87 -10.02 -7.68 2.93
CA LEU A 87 -10.75 -8.95 2.80
C LEU A 87 -10.38 -9.68 1.51
N LEU A 88 -10.37 -8.97 0.38
CA LEU A 88 -10.00 -9.54 -0.92
C LEU A 88 -8.58 -10.10 -0.90
N TRP A 89 -7.63 -9.36 -0.31
CA TRP A 89 -6.25 -9.80 -0.21
C TRP A 89 -6.10 -11.03 0.69
N THR A 90 -6.79 -11.06 1.84
CA THR A 90 -6.81 -12.24 2.71
C THR A 90 -7.35 -13.47 2.01
N GLN A 91 -8.49 -13.34 1.30
CA GLN A 91 -9.06 -14.45 0.55
C GLN A 91 -8.10 -14.94 -0.52
N PHE A 92 -7.44 -14.03 -1.26
CA PHE A 92 -6.43 -14.39 -2.23
C PHE A 92 -5.26 -15.16 -1.60
N LYS A 93 -4.71 -14.69 -0.48
CA LYS A 93 -3.63 -15.38 0.23
C LYS A 93 -4.03 -16.78 0.68
N TRP A 94 -5.24 -16.93 1.21
CA TRP A 94 -5.76 -18.21 1.69
C TRP A 94 -5.94 -19.22 0.55
N HIS A 95 -6.59 -18.79 -0.56
CA HIS A 95 -6.83 -19.66 -1.71
C HIS A 95 -5.55 -20.02 -2.45
N SER A 96 -4.61 -19.07 -2.60
CA SER A 96 -3.31 -19.35 -3.20
C SER A 96 -2.49 -20.31 -2.34
N LEU A 97 -2.53 -20.21 -1.01
CA LEU A 97 -1.85 -21.16 -0.13
C LEU A 97 -2.41 -22.56 -0.30
N GLN A 98 -3.73 -22.69 -0.27
CA GLN A 98 -4.44 -23.96 -0.49
C GLN A 98 -4.03 -24.63 -1.80
N TRP A 99 -4.00 -23.84 -2.89
CA TRP A 99 -3.58 -24.30 -4.21
C TRP A 99 -2.18 -24.94 -4.17
N PHE A 100 -1.21 -24.35 -3.47
CA PHE A 100 0.13 -24.93 -3.35
C PHE A 100 0.18 -26.19 -2.48
N TYR A 101 -0.70 -26.31 -1.47
CA TYR A 101 -0.84 -27.53 -0.69
C TYR A 101 -1.68 -28.62 -1.38
N GLY A 102 -2.21 -28.36 -2.58
CA GLY A 102 -3.08 -29.29 -3.30
C GLY A 102 -4.43 -29.52 -2.62
N THR A 103 -4.79 -28.68 -1.67
CA THR A 103 -6.10 -28.67 -1.03
C THR A 103 -6.94 -27.58 -1.68
N LEU A 104 -8.23 -27.79 -1.89
CA LEU A 104 -9.12 -26.74 -2.40
C LEU A 104 -10.32 -26.66 -1.47
N TRP A 105 -10.81 -25.44 -1.23
CA TRP A 105 -12.04 -25.17 -0.50
C TRP A 105 -12.01 -25.46 1.00
N GLN A 106 -10.83 -25.38 1.64
CA GLN A 106 -10.77 -25.46 3.10
C GLN A 106 -11.30 -24.15 3.72
N PRO A 107 -12.32 -24.20 4.59
CA PRO A 107 -12.82 -23.00 5.24
C PRO A 107 -11.77 -22.48 6.23
N MET A 108 -11.66 -21.18 6.31
CA MET A 108 -10.81 -20.51 7.28
C MET A 108 -11.46 -20.60 8.66
N THR A 109 -10.69 -20.93 9.70
CA THR A 109 -11.22 -20.82 11.07
C THR A 109 -11.45 -19.36 11.42
N TRP A 110 -12.28 -19.09 12.44
CA TRP A 110 -12.50 -17.71 12.90
C TRP A 110 -11.20 -17.03 13.37
N PHE A 111 -10.31 -17.80 14.01
CA PHE A 111 -9.00 -17.32 14.44
C PHE A 111 -8.09 -16.99 13.27
N ASP A 112 -8.03 -17.87 12.25
CA ASP A 112 -7.27 -17.61 11.03
C ASP A 112 -7.80 -16.37 10.33
N PHE A 113 -9.13 -16.26 10.17
CA PHE A 113 -9.75 -15.12 9.51
C PHE A 113 -9.36 -13.80 10.18
N GLY A 114 -9.42 -13.74 11.52
CA GLY A 114 -9.02 -12.57 12.28
C GLY A 114 -7.53 -12.24 12.13
N THR A 115 -6.64 -13.23 12.25
CA THR A 115 -5.19 -13.04 12.18
C THR A 115 -4.72 -12.63 10.78
N TRP A 116 -5.22 -13.26 9.72
CA TRP A 116 -4.83 -12.94 8.36
C TRP A 116 -5.43 -11.62 7.88
N THR A 117 -6.70 -11.36 8.23
CA THR A 117 -7.36 -10.10 7.85
C THR A 117 -6.76 -8.91 8.59
N SER A 118 -6.45 -9.04 9.88
CA SER A 118 -5.75 -7.99 10.61
C SER A 118 -4.35 -7.71 10.06
N ALA A 119 -3.60 -8.73 9.65
CA ALA A 119 -2.33 -8.56 8.98
C ALA A 119 -2.47 -7.82 7.63
N SER A 120 -3.42 -8.24 6.78
CA SER A 120 -3.73 -7.54 5.51
C SER A 120 -4.13 -6.08 5.74
N MET A 121 -5.03 -5.86 6.70
CA MET A 121 -5.53 -4.53 7.05
C MET A 121 -4.42 -3.62 7.55
N THR A 122 -3.55 -4.11 8.44
CA THR A 122 -2.43 -3.35 8.99
C THR A 122 -1.46 -2.94 7.88
N MET A 123 -1.14 -3.83 6.94
CA MET A 123 -0.26 -3.48 5.82
C MET A 123 -0.91 -2.48 4.86
N LEU A 124 -2.17 -2.68 4.47
CA LEU A 124 -2.84 -1.73 3.58
C LEU A 124 -3.10 -0.38 4.24
N ALA A 125 -3.37 -0.36 5.55
CA ALA A 125 -3.50 0.87 6.34
C ALA A 125 -2.17 1.62 6.40
N THR A 126 -1.07 0.91 6.68
CA THR A 126 0.29 1.47 6.62
C THR A 126 0.58 2.06 5.24
N TRP A 127 0.18 1.36 4.17
CA TRP A 127 0.36 1.89 2.82
C TRP A 127 -0.48 3.13 2.53
N THR A 128 -1.71 3.15 3.02
CA THR A 128 -2.61 4.31 2.91
C THR A 128 -2.04 5.51 3.66
N ALA A 129 -1.55 5.30 4.89
CA ALA A 129 -0.88 6.34 5.68
C ALA A 129 0.38 6.85 4.97
N GLY A 130 1.22 5.95 4.44
CA GLY A 130 2.40 6.32 3.66
C GLY A 130 2.06 7.13 2.41
N TYR A 131 1.02 6.73 1.67
CA TYR A 131 0.52 7.47 0.51
C TYR A 131 0.13 8.91 0.86
N TYR A 132 -0.64 9.09 1.94
CA TYR A 132 -1.04 10.43 2.39
C TYR A 132 0.13 11.23 2.96
N GLY A 133 1.02 10.61 3.72
CA GLY A 133 2.21 11.26 4.26
C GLY A 133 3.10 11.84 3.16
N ILE A 134 3.41 11.03 2.14
CA ILE A 134 4.19 11.48 0.97
C ILE A 134 3.46 12.59 0.22
N LYS A 135 2.15 12.43 0.01
CA LYS A 135 1.35 13.43 -0.72
C LYS A 135 1.32 14.77 -0.01
N ILE A 136 1.05 14.79 1.30
CA ILE A 136 1.02 16.01 2.11
C ILE A 136 2.39 16.68 2.12
N TYR A 137 3.46 15.90 2.27
CA TYR A 137 4.82 16.42 2.20
C TYR A 137 5.12 17.12 0.86
N LEU A 138 4.79 16.46 -0.26
CA LEU A 138 5.01 17.01 -1.60
C LEU A 138 4.16 18.24 -1.89
N ASP A 139 2.89 18.24 -1.46
CA ASP A 139 1.99 19.38 -1.67
C ASP A 139 2.42 20.59 -0.82
N ASN A 140 2.90 20.37 0.41
CA ASN A 140 3.46 21.45 1.24
C ASN A 140 4.77 22.03 0.67
N ALA A 141 5.64 21.18 0.12
CA ALA A 141 6.87 21.63 -0.52
C ALA A 141 6.59 22.52 -1.75
N GLU A 142 5.62 22.12 -2.57
CA GLU A 142 5.16 22.87 -3.74
C GLU A 142 4.59 24.25 -3.34
N GLN A 143 3.71 24.28 -2.33
CA GLN A 143 3.12 25.52 -1.84
C GLN A 143 4.16 26.51 -1.32
N ARG A 144 5.20 26.02 -0.63
CA ARG A 144 6.31 26.86 -0.15
C ARG A 144 7.13 27.45 -1.30
N HIS A 145 7.37 26.65 -2.35
CA HIS A 145 8.09 27.13 -3.54
C HIS A 145 7.31 28.25 -4.24
N GLN A 146 6.02 28.03 -4.49
CA GLN A 146 5.15 29.03 -5.13
C GLN A 146 5.02 30.31 -4.30
N ALA A 147 4.93 30.19 -2.98
CA ALA A 147 4.89 31.35 -2.08
C ALA A 147 6.21 32.15 -2.12
N ALA A 148 7.36 31.49 -2.16
CA ALA A 148 8.66 32.14 -2.27
C ALA A 148 8.84 32.86 -3.61
N GLU A 149 8.38 32.26 -4.70
CA GLU A 149 8.41 32.85 -6.05
C GLU A 149 7.49 34.07 -6.16
N ALA A 150 6.26 33.98 -5.64
CA ALA A 150 5.34 35.11 -5.59
C ALA A 150 5.90 36.29 -4.77
N LEU A 151 6.57 36.01 -3.65
CA LEU A 151 7.26 37.02 -2.85
C LEU A 151 8.43 37.66 -3.60
N HIS A 152 9.18 36.88 -4.38
CA HIS A 152 10.28 37.39 -5.20
C HIS A 152 9.78 38.35 -6.28
N LEU A 153 8.75 37.95 -7.03
CA LEU A 153 8.12 38.77 -8.08
C LEU A 153 7.47 40.04 -7.50
N ALA A 154 6.83 39.94 -6.33
CA ALA A 154 6.29 41.10 -5.62
C ALA A 154 7.39 42.10 -5.23
N LYS A 155 8.57 41.63 -4.83
CA LYS A 155 9.71 42.50 -4.49
C LYS A 155 10.34 43.16 -5.73
N GLU A 156 10.41 42.45 -6.85
CA GLU A 156 10.92 43.01 -8.11
C GLU A 156 9.97 44.06 -8.71
N SER A 157 8.66 43.89 -8.57
CA SER A 157 7.66 44.88 -9.05
C SER A 157 7.57 46.16 -8.21
N GLN A 158 8.19 46.20 -7.03
CA GLN A 158 8.27 47.40 -6.17
C GLN A 158 9.52 48.25 -6.41
N LEU A 159 10.43 47.81 -7.29
CA LEU A 159 11.65 48.51 -7.72
C LEU A 159 11.46 49.14 -9.10
#